data_AF-A0AAD8HSK0-F1
#
_entry.id   AF-A0AAD8HSK0-F1
#
_cell.length_a   1.000
_cell.length_b   1.000
_cell.length_c   1.000
_cell.angle_alpha   90.00
_cell.angle_beta   90.00
_cell.angle_gamma   90.00
#
_symmetry.space_group_name_H-M   'P 1'
#
loop_
_entity.id
_entity.type
_entity.pdbx_description
1 polymer ?
#
loop_
_entity_poly.entity_id
_entity_poly.type
_entity_poly.pdbx_seq_one_letter_code
_entity_poly.pdbx_strand_id
1 'polypeptide(L)'
;MFVSMNKYLTIPVHQIQRFHQENKENGFDRLISLDTFYAARNGYLINDFCVFGVQVYEVKYSSNGEALKIIENPREVTFNWTIPYIPHIAKINFIQRNLQVENING
;
A
#
# COMPACT_ATOMS: atom_id res chain seq x y z
N MET A 1 -5.94 -8.70 32.03
CA MET A 1 -4.61 -8.95 32.62
C MET A 1 -4.67 -10.19 33.51
N PHE A 2 -4.31 -11.35 32.95
CA PHE A 2 -3.56 -12.44 33.57
C PHE A 2 -2.69 -12.95 32.41
N VAL A 3 -1.46 -12.45 32.36
CA VAL A 3 -0.51 -12.70 31.26
C VAL A 3 0.32 -13.91 31.68
N SER A 4 0.13 -15.05 31.01
CA SER A 4 1.19 -16.05 30.95
C SER A 4 2.41 -15.35 30.34
N MET A 5 3.47 -15.27 31.12
CA MET A 5 4.58 -14.33 30.97
C MET A 5 5.08 -14.21 29.51
N ASN A 6 4.97 -12.98 28.98
CA ASN A 6 5.85 -12.40 27.97
C ASN A 6 5.68 -12.82 26.50
N LYS A 7 4.51 -13.26 26.04
CA LYS A 7 4.29 -13.48 24.61
C LYS A 7 3.04 -12.76 24.11
N TYR A 8 3.22 -11.53 23.64
CA TYR A 8 2.26 -10.93 22.72
C TYR A 8 2.36 -11.65 21.38
N LEU A 9 1.22 -11.82 20.69
CA LEU A 9 1.25 -12.18 19.29
C LEU A 9 1.84 -11.01 18.52
N THR A 10 3.12 -11.13 18.12
CA THR A 10 3.80 -10.12 17.32
C THR A 10 3.79 -10.54 15.86
N ILE A 11 3.25 -9.69 15.01
CA ILE A 11 3.19 -9.91 13.56
C ILE A 11 4.07 -8.84 12.91
N PRO A 12 5.27 -9.21 12.42
CA PRO A 12 6.12 -8.27 11.72
C PRO A 12 5.50 -7.89 10.36
N VAL A 13 5.47 -6.59 10.08
CA VAL A 13 5.12 -6.07 8.76
C VAL A 13 6.40 -5.99 7.94
N HIS A 14 6.47 -6.74 6.85
CA HIS A 14 7.68 -6.88 6.03
C HIS A 14 7.80 -5.83 4.92
N GLN A 15 6.77 -4.99 4.73
CA GLN A 15 6.70 -4.00 3.66
C GLN A 15 6.46 -2.61 4.24
N ILE A 16 7.14 -1.60 3.67
CA ILE A 16 6.89 -0.20 4.01
C ILE A 16 5.52 0.17 3.45
N GLN A 17 4.61 0.61 4.33
CA GLN A 17 3.33 1.12 3.91
C GLN A 17 3.39 2.62 3.62
N ARG A 18 2.85 3.02 2.47
CA ARG A 18 2.65 4.42 2.12
C ARG A 18 1.21 4.82 2.44
N PHE A 19 1.06 5.85 3.26
CA PHE A 19 -0.23 6.45 3.57
C PHE A 19 -0.38 7.76 2.81
N HIS A 20 -1.54 7.96 2.21
CA HIS A 20 -1.91 9.19 1.51
C HIS A 20 -3.41 9.44 1.62
N GLN A 21 -3.92 10.54 1.05
CA GLN A 21 -5.33 10.92 1.19
C GLN A 21 -6.30 9.81 0.75
N GLU A 22 -6.00 9.11 -0.34
CA GLU A 22 -6.82 7.99 -0.83
C GLU A 22 -6.52 6.63 -0.17
N ASN A 23 -5.46 6.53 0.65
CA ASN A 23 -5.06 5.28 1.30
C ASN A 23 -4.62 5.56 2.74
N LYS A 24 -5.62 5.68 3.63
CA LYS A 24 -5.43 6.10 5.02
C LYS A 24 -5.28 4.92 5.98
N GLU A 25 -5.61 3.71 5.56
CA GLU A 25 -5.65 2.52 6.40
C GLU A 25 -4.88 1.36 5.78
N ASN A 26 -4.28 0.54 6.65
CA ASN A 26 -3.66 -0.72 6.25
C ASN A 26 -3.76 -1.72 7.41
N GLY A 27 -3.85 -3.00 7.09
CA GLY A 27 -4.00 -4.03 8.09
C GLY A 27 -4.09 -5.41 7.48
N PHE A 28 -4.73 -6.31 8.21
CA PHE A 28 -4.94 -7.69 7.81
C PHE A 28 -6.43 -7.98 7.81
N ASP A 29 -6.98 -8.38 6.68
CA ASP A 29 -8.39 -8.80 6.58
C ASP A 29 -8.71 -9.96 7.52
N ARG A 30 -7.71 -10.82 7.78
CA ARG A 30 -7.81 -11.99 8.66
C ARG A 30 -6.53 -12.17 9.46
N LEU A 31 -6.44 -11.45 10.58
CA LEU A 31 -5.29 -11.53 11.48
C LEU A 31 -5.17 -12.91 12.17
N ILE A 32 -6.27 -13.36 12.77
CA ILE A 32 -6.43 -14.65 13.45
C ILE A 32 -7.86 -15.15 13.25
N SER A 33 -8.08 -16.46 13.36
CA SER A 33 -9.44 -17.01 13.31
C SER A 33 -10.23 -16.65 14.57
N LEU A 34 -11.55 -16.52 14.45
CA LEU A 34 -12.43 -16.26 15.59
C LEU A 34 -12.33 -17.37 16.64
N ASP A 35 -12.26 -18.63 16.22
CA ASP A 35 -12.07 -19.76 17.14
C ASP A 35 -10.80 -19.62 17.98
N THR A 36 -9.71 -19.15 17.34
CA THR A 36 -8.44 -18.89 18.03
C THR A 36 -8.54 -17.68 18.95
N PHE A 37 -9.25 -16.63 18.54
CA PHE A 37 -9.46 -15.43 19.33
C PHE A 37 -10.28 -15.69 20.60
N TYR A 38 -11.37 -16.45 20.49
CA TYR A 38 -12.27 -16.75 21.61
C TYR A 38 -11.79 -17.90 22.52
N ALA A 39 -10.80 -18.68 22.10
CA ALA A 39 -10.25 -19.74 22.94
C ALA A 39 -9.54 -19.14 24.17
N ALA A 40 -10.18 -19.23 25.34
CA ALA A 40 -9.70 -18.66 26.61
C ALA A 40 -8.25 -19.05 26.96
N ARG A 41 -7.81 -20.25 26.57
CA ARG A 41 -6.43 -20.73 26.74
C ARG A 41 -5.37 -19.87 26.06
N ASN A 42 -5.74 -19.14 25.00
CA ASN A 42 -4.83 -18.29 24.25
C ASN A 42 -4.69 -16.89 24.87
N GLY A 43 -5.61 -16.49 25.76
CA GLY A 43 -5.54 -15.23 26.49
C GLY A 43 -5.76 -13.95 25.67
N TYR A 44 -6.24 -14.05 24.42
CA TYR A 44 -6.50 -12.88 23.56
C TYR A 44 -7.74 -12.09 23.99
N LEU A 45 -8.78 -12.76 24.49
CA LEU A 45 -9.98 -12.16 25.03
C LEU A 45 -10.14 -12.57 26.50
N ILE A 46 -10.18 -11.59 27.40
CA ILE A 46 -10.34 -11.81 28.85
C ILE A 46 -11.46 -10.88 29.33
N ASN A 47 -12.54 -11.45 29.87
CA ASN A 47 -13.72 -10.70 30.34
C ASN A 47 -14.28 -9.76 29.25
N ASP A 48 -14.36 -10.23 28.01
CA ASP A 48 -14.78 -9.44 26.83
C ASP A 48 -13.86 -8.25 26.49
N PHE A 49 -12.66 -8.18 27.09
CA PHE A 49 -11.63 -7.20 26.76
C PHE A 49 -10.48 -7.85 26.00
N CYS A 50 -10.04 -7.17 24.94
CA CYS A 50 -8.83 -7.46 24.18
C CYS A 50 -7.98 -6.19 24.10
N VAL A 51 -6.66 -6.33 24.21
CA VAL A 51 -5.71 -5.21 24.09
C VAL A 51 -4.83 -5.45 22.87
N PHE A 52 -4.75 -4.44 22.01
CA PHE A 52 -3.87 -4.43 20.84
C PHE A 52 -2.90 -3.24 20.93
N GLY A 53 -1.76 -3.37 20.26
CA GLY A 53 -0.75 -2.32 20.16
C GLY A 53 -0.05 -2.42 18.81
N VAL A 54 0.46 -1.30 18.33
CA VAL A 54 1.24 -1.21 17.10
C VAL A 54 2.51 -0.42 17.37
N GLN A 55 3.60 -0.82 16.74
CA GLN A 55 4.84 -0.07 16.75
C GLN A 55 5.05 0.52 15.35
N VAL A 56 5.09 1.85 15.26
CA VAL A 56 5.21 2.58 14.00
C VAL A 56 6.53 3.34 13.98
N TYR A 57 7.20 3.28 12.83
CA TYR A 57 8.40 4.06 12.56
C TYR A 57 8.16 4.90 11.30
N GLU A 58 8.50 6.18 11.36
CA GLU A 58 8.48 7.04 10.18
C GLU A 58 9.70 6.71 9.31
N VAL A 59 9.46 6.34 8.05
CA VAL A 59 10.52 6.22 7.06
C VAL A 59 10.60 7.55 6.30
N LYS A 60 11.61 8.35 6.64
CA LYS A 60 11.90 9.59 5.91
C LYS A 60 12.68 9.24 4.64
N TYR A 61 12.11 9.58 3.49
CA TYR A 61 12.83 9.53 2.22
C TYR A 61 13.53 10.87 2.01
N SER A 62 14.86 10.89 2.01
CA SER A 62 15.68 12.06 1.65
C SER A 62 16.03 12.05 0.15
N SER A 63 15.06 11.73 -0.70
CA SER A 63 15.25 11.77 -2.15
C SER A 63 14.63 13.03 -2.71
N ASN A 64 15.38 13.75 -3.53
CA ASN A 64 14.80 14.73 -4.44
C ASN A 64 13.75 13.99 -5.28
N GLY A 65 12.49 14.39 -5.13
CA GLY A 65 11.41 13.80 -5.89
C GLY A 65 11.53 14.19 -7.36
N GLU A 66 11.09 13.32 -8.24
CA GLU A 66 10.90 13.59 -9.66
C GLU A 66 9.41 13.84 -9.90
N ALA A 67 9.05 15.00 -10.45
CA ALA A 67 7.67 15.29 -10.85
C ALA A 67 7.54 15.16 -12.37
N LEU A 68 6.44 14.55 -12.82
CA LEU A 68 6.07 14.54 -14.23
C LEU A 68 5.28 15.80 -14.55
N LYS A 69 5.83 16.65 -15.39
CA LYS A 69 5.17 17.86 -15.88
C LYS A 69 4.62 17.64 -17.28
N ILE A 70 3.39 18.11 -17.48
CA ILE A 70 2.74 18.11 -18.79
C ILE A 70 3.39 19.19 -19.65
N ILE A 71 3.89 18.83 -20.83
CA ILE A 71 4.34 19.82 -21.83
C ILE A 71 3.09 20.51 -22.40
N GLU A 72 3.03 21.84 -22.30
CA GLU A 72 2.04 22.64 -23.00
C GLU A 72 2.33 22.58 -24.51
N ASN A 73 1.34 22.18 -25.32
CA ASN A 73 1.46 21.87 -26.75
C ASN A 73 2.41 20.69 -27.09
N PRO A 74 2.03 19.44 -26.76
CA PRO A 74 2.79 18.28 -27.19
C PRO A 74 2.77 18.17 -28.72
N ARG A 75 3.91 17.85 -29.34
CA ARG A 75 3.91 17.37 -30.73
C ARG A 75 3.05 16.11 -30.79
N GLU A 76 2.11 16.07 -31.73
CA GLU A 76 1.30 14.89 -31.97
C GLU A 76 2.20 13.79 -32.56
N VAL A 77 2.48 12.76 -31.76
CA VAL A 77 3.32 11.63 -32.17
C VAL A 77 2.49 10.36 -32.08
N THR A 78 2.32 9.70 -33.22
CA THR A 78 1.62 8.42 -33.31
C THR A 78 2.63 7.29 -33.18
N PHE A 79 2.49 6.45 -32.14
CA PHE A 79 3.27 5.23 -32.00
C PHE A 79 2.42 4.01 -32.33
N ASN A 80 2.92 3.14 -33.20
CA ASN A 80 2.28 1.86 -33.50
C ASN A 80 2.81 0.79 -32.54
N TRP A 81 1.98 0.35 -31.60
CA TRP A 81 2.28 -0.76 -30.71
C TRP A 81 1.44 -1.98 -31.10
N THR A 82 2.08 -3.12 -31.28
CA THR A 82 1.39 -4.40 -31.52
C THR A 82 1.23 -5.10 -30.18
N ILE A 83 -0.01 -5.24 -29.70
CA ILE A 83 -0.31 -6.04 -28.51
C ILE A 83 -0.44 -7.50 -28.95
N PRO A 84 0.45 -8.41 -28.53
CA PRO A 84 0.56 -9.73 -29.13
C PRO A 84 -0.63 -10.67 -28.85
N TYR A 85 -1.53 -10.34 -27.91
CA TYR A 85 -2.71 -11.16 -27.58
C TYR A 85 -3.91 -10.30 -27.15
N ILE A 86 -4.76 -9.94 -28.10
CA ILE A 86 -6.17 -9.53 -27.83
C ILE A 86 -7.04 -10.21 -28.91
N PRO A 87 -7.92 -11.17 -28.57
CA PRO A 87 -8.67 -11.90 -29.60
C PRO A 87 -9.80 -11.11 -30.27
N HIS A 88 -10.12 -9.88 -29.85
CA HIS A 88 -11.00 -8.99 -30.61
C HIS A 88 -10.53 -7.54 -30.45
N ILE A 89 -10.12 -6.94 -31.56
CA ILE A 89 -9.44 -5.64 -31.65
C ILE A 89 -10.32 -4.53 -31.07
N ALA A 90 -9.87 -3.91 -29.98
CA ALA A 90 -10.19 -2.53 -29.69
C ALA A 90 -9.02 -1.67 -30.17
N LYS A 91 -9.23 -0.81 -31.18
CA LYS A 91 -8.32 0.30 -31.45
C LYS A 91 -8.44 1.27 -30.28
N ILE A 92 -7.53 1.19 -29.31
CA ILE A 92 -7.47 2.13 -28.21
C ILE A 92 -6.52 3.26 -28.63
N ASN A 93 -7.07 4.45 -28.86
CA ASN A 93 -6.27 5.65 -29.08
C ASN A 93 -5.81 6.16 -27.72
N PHE A 94 -4.52 6.03 -27.42
CA PHE A 94 -3.90 6.69 -26.28
C PHE A 94 -3.32 8.03 -26.76
N ILE A 95 -3.86 9.13 -26.24
CA ILE A 95 -3.16 10.42 -26.31
C ILE A 95 -2.12 10.39 -25.20
N GLN A 96 -0.88 10.05 -25.53
CA GLN A 96 0.22 10.24 -24.59
C GLN A 96 0.50 11.73 -24.51
N ARG A 97 0.14 12.37 -23.39
CA ARG A 97 0.68 13.69 -23.06
C ARG A 97 2.17 13.51 -22.87
N ASN A 98 3.00 14.23 -23.62
CA ASN A 98 4.44 14.22 -23.39
C ASN A 98 4.70 14.74 -21.96
N LEU A 99 5.30 13.88 -21.13
CA LEU A 99 5.65 14.19 -19.75
C LEU A 99 7.16 14.40 -19.66
N GLN A 100 7.60 15.50 -19.05
CA GLN A 100 8.99 15.71 -18.69
C GLN A 100 9.17 15.45 -17.21
N VAL A 101 10.29 14.79 -16.87
CA VAL A 101 10.72 14.62 -15.48
C VAL A 101 11.46 15.88 -15.06
N GLU A 102 10.92 16.61 -14.09
CA GLU A 102 11.62 17.73 -13.45
C GLU A 102 12.04 17.34 -12.02
N ASN A 103 13.26 17.71 -11.63
CA ASN A 103 13.72 17.60 -10.26
C ASN A 103 12.98 18.63 -9.41
N ILE A 104 12.32 18.19 -8.35
CA ILE A 104 11.75 19.10 -7.36
C ILE A 104 12.85 19.36 -6.33
N ASN A 105 13.49 20.53 -6.42
CA ASN A 105 14.41 20.98 -5.36
C ASN A 105 13.59 21.19 -4.08
N GLY A 106 13.98 20.50 -3.00
CA GLY A 106 13.39 20.64 -1.67
C GLY A 106 13.74 21.95 -0.99
#